data_AF-A0A521XT64-F1
#
_entry.id   AF-A0A521XT64-F1
#
_cell.length_a   1.000
_cell.length_b   1.000
_cell.length_c   1.000
_cell.angle_alpha   90.00
_cell.angle_beta   90.00
_cell.angle_gamma   90.00
#
_symmetry.space_group_name_H-M   'P 1'
#
loop_
_entity.id
_entity.type
_entity.pdbx_description
1 polymer ?
#
loop_
_entity_poly.entity_id
_entity_poly.type
_entity_poly.pdbx_seq_one_letter_code
_entity_poly.pdbx_strand_id
1 'polypeptide(L)'
;MKILEYIGLDTFRVKASYRKVADAIARRDFRAAQVKKLANLGHGKFYRAKLDDADRLLFSLVRHGDEVCALMLEVIANHDYDKSRFTHWQRRGYGAFETAAILEAWKHLPANVVRPERNRRAHLSSVLSRNEVERDYAYNRALFMRAAQGWYQFNPKLLVRRRQGDEELWTPIYAALNLPLINEFSREDGWESVWDRIAAYLALAGMPERTIPIAAERALARKEALAREREKHETEARTALERRRERPAASRPARH
;
A
#
# COMPACT_ATOMS: atom_id res chain seq x y z
N MET A 1 -15.77 -15.24 1.07
CA MET A 1 -14.67 -14.27 0.94
C MET A 1 -13.38 -15.05 0.98
N LYS A 2 -12.48 -14.82 0.02
CA LYS A 2 -11.20 -15.52 -0.04
C LYS A 2 -10.28 -15.09 1.09
N ILE A 3 -9.55 -16.06 1.65
CA ILE A 3 -8.52 -15.84 2.67
C ILE A 3 -7.16 -15.85 1.97
N LEU A 4 -6.35 -14.85 2.29
CA LEU A 4 -4.94 -14.77 1.91
C LEU A 4 -4.11 -14.77 3.19
N GLU A 5 -2.92 -15.35 3.15
CA GLU A 5 -2.01 -15.40 4.29
C GLU A 5 -0.71 -14.68 3.94
N TYR A 6 -0.26 -13.83 4.86
CA TYR A 6 1.09 -13.28 4.78
C TYR A 6 2.11 -14.41 4.97
N ILE A 7 3.16 -14.43 4.16
CA ILE A 7 4.17 -15.51 4.17
C ILE A 7 4.83 -15.73 5.54
N GLY A 8 4.90 -14.70 6.37
CA GLY A 8 5.46 -14.76 7.72
C GLY A 8 4.43 -15.00 8.83
N LEU A 9 3.18 -15.34 8.50
CA LEU A 9 2.15 -15.64 9.48
C LEU A 9 2.44 -16.98 10.16
N ASP A 10 2.72 -16.94 11.47
CA ASP A 10 2.84 -18.14 12.30
C ASP A 10 1.54 -18.37 13.09
N THR A 11 0.90 -19.52 12.85
CA THR A 11 -0.32 -19.95 13.55
C THR A 11 -0.11 -21.21 14.38
N PHE A 12 1.13 -21.69 14.52
CA PHE A 12 1.42 -23.01 15.09
C PHE A 12 0.78 -23.21 16.47
N ARG A 13 0.90 -22.22 17.36
CA ARG A 13 0.35 -22.27 18.73
C ARG A 13 -1.18 -22.20 18.81
N VAL A 14 -1.83 -21.63 17.80
CA VAL A 14 -3.25 -21.28 17.79
C VAL A 14 -4.00 -21.91 16.61
N LYS A 15 -3.47 -22.98 16.03
CA LYS A 15 -3.92 -23.53 14.73
C LYS A 15 -5.41 -23.86 14.66
N ALA A 16 -5.97 -24.45 15.73
CA ALA A 16 -7.38 -24.79 15.79
C ALA A 16 -8.27 -23.54 15.86
N SER A 17 -7.95 -22.60 16.76
CA SER A 17 -8.64 -21.32 16.87
C SER A 17 -8.54 -20.50 15.59
N TYR A 18 -7.35 -20.47 14.98
CA TYR A 18 -7.11 -19.81 13.70
C TYR A 18 -8.02 -20.34 12.61
N ARG A 19 -8.09 -21.66 12.40
CA ARG A 19 -8.97 -22.27 11.39
C ARG A 19 -10.43 -21.88 11.60
N LYS A 20 -10.93 -21.98 12.85
CA LYS A 20 -12.31 -21.59 13.18
C LYS A 20 -12.59 -20.11 12.85
N VAL A 21 -11.67 -19.22 13.19
CA VAL A 21 -11.79 -17.79 12.91
C VAL A 21 -11.69 -17.51 11.41
N ALA A 22 -10.74 -18.13 10.71
CA ALA A 22 -10.57 -18.00 9.27
C ALA A 22 -11.82 -18.48 8.50
N ASP A 23 -12.42 -19.61 8.91
CA ASP A 23 -13.66 -20.13 8.33
C ASP A 23 -14.84 -19.18 8.54
N ALA A 24 -14.98 -18.62 9.75
CA ALA A 24 -16.01 -17.62 10.04
C ALA A 24 -15.83 -16.37 9.18
N ILE A 25 -14.59 -15.86 9.07
CA ILE A 25 -14.27 -14.70 8.20
C ILE A 25 -14.52 -15.03 6.72
N ALA A 26 -14.17 -16.24 6.27
CA ALA A 26 -14.41 -16.71 4.91
C ALA A 26 -15.91 -16.71 4.58
N ARG A 27 -16.76 -17.11 5.55
CA ARG A 27 -18.23 -17.04 5.45
C ARG A 27 -18.81 -15.65 5.68
N ARG A 28 -17.99 -14.61 5.89
CA ARG A 28 -18.38 -13.23 6.25
C ARG A 28 -19.13 -13.14 7.59
N ASP A 29 -19.00 -14.15 8.45
CA ASP A 29 -19.54 -14.13 9.81
C ASP A 29 -18.56 -13.44 10.77
N PHE A 30 -18.47 -12.12 10.63
CA PHE A 30 -17.59 -11.29 11.45
C PHE A 30 -18.02 -11.24 12.92
N ARG A 31 -19.29 -11.54 13.21
CA ARG A 31 -19.82 -11.58 14.58
C ARG A 31 -19.30 -12.81 15.31
N ALA A 32 -19.35 -13.99 14.69
CA ALA A 32 -18.79 -15.21 15.28
C ALA A 32 -17.27 -15.10 15.52
N ALA A 33 -16.54 -14.44 14.62
CA ALA A 33 -15.11 -14.18 14.76
C ALA A 33 -14.76 -13.01 15.73
N GLN A 34 -15.77 -12.34 16.30
CA GLN A 34 -15.62 -11.19 17.20
C GLN A 34 -14.69 -10.10 16.63
N VAL A 35 -14.88 -9.79 15.34
CA VAL A 35 -14.06 -8.83 14.63
C VAL A 35 -14.30 -7.41 15.16
N LYS A 36 -13.21 -6.69 15.44
CA LYS A 36 -13.25 -5.23 15.68
C LYS A 36 -12.25 -4.53 14.77
N LYS A 37 -12.59 -3.34 14.31
CA LYS A 37 -11.67 -2.46 13.57
C LYS A 37 -10.73 -1.76 14.54
N LEU A 38 -9.44 -1.67 14.20
CA LEU A 38 -8.49 -0.84 14.93
C LEU A 38 -8.66 0.63 14.49
N ALA A 39 -8.91 1.52 15.45
CA ALA A 39 -9.24 2.92 15.17
C ALA A 39 -8.02 3.85 15.08
N ASN A 40 -6.92 3.49 15.73
CA ASN A 40 -5.78 4.40 15.95
C ASN A 40 -4.64 4.22 14.95
N LEU A 41 -4.87 3.50 13.84
CA LEU A 41 -3.86 3.24 12.83
C LEU A 41 -4.11 4.12 11.59
N GLY A 42 -3.22 5.09 11.35
CA GLY A 42 -3.35 6.07 10.27
C GLY A 42 -2.83 5.61 8.90
N HIS A 43 -2.15 4.46 8.83
CA HIS A 43 -1.53 3.90 7.62
C HIS A 43 -2.32 2.75 6.98
N GLY A 44 -3.50 2.40 7.50
CA GLY A 44 -4.30 1.33 6.91
C GLY A 44 -5.54 0.97 7.71
N LYS A 45 -6.45 0.22 7.09
CA LYS A 45 -7.62 -0.35 7.79
C LYS A 45 -7.30 -1.75 8.27
N PHE A 46 -6.94 -1.85 9.55
CA PHE A 46 -6.68 -3.13 10.19
C PHE A 46 -7.85 -3.57 11.07
N TYR A 47 -8.01 -4.87 11.19
CA TYR A 47 -9.04 -5.54 11.94
C TYR A 47 -8.42 -6.60 12.84
N ARG A 48 -9.06 -6.85 13.98
CA ARG A 48 -8.64 -7.87 14.93
C ARG A 48 -9.79 -8.83 15.24
N ALA A 49 -9.53 -10.13 15.16
CA ALA A 49 -10.46 -11.18 15.53
C ALA A 49 -10.00 -11.91 16.80
N LYS A 50 -10.92 -12.46 17.59
CA LYS A 50 -10.59 -13.19 18.82
C LYS A 50 -10.19 -14.62 18.46
N LEU A 51 -8.96 -15.03 18.78
CA LEU A 51 -8.52 -16.42 18.68
C LEU A 51 -8.88 -17.17 19.97
N ASP A 52 -8.46 -16.62 21.10
CA ASP A 52 -8.79 -17.06 22.46
C ASP A 52 -8.81 -15.84 23.40
N ASP A 53 -8.70 -16.03 24.71
CA ASP A 53 -8.72 -14.92 25.66
C ASP A 53 -7.50 -13.99 25.52
N ALA A 54 -6.31 -14.56 25.32
CA ALA A 54 -5.03 -13.84 25.26
C ALA A 54 -4.68 -13.35 23.84
N ASP A 55 -4.99 -14.13 22.81
CA ASP A 55 -4.42 -13.92 21.49
C ASP A 55 -5.45 -13.37 20.48
N ARG A 56 -4.97 -12.54 19.55
CA ARG A 56 -5.79 -11.92 18.50
C ARG A 56 -5.18 -12.16 17.15
N LEU A 57 -6.03 -12.39 16.15
CA LEU A 57 -5.61 -12.42 14.75
C LEU A 57 -5.72 -11.00 14.18
N LEU A 58 -4.60 -10.44 13.71
CA LEU A 58 -4.55 -9.19 12.95
C LEU A 58 -4.73 -9.50 11.45
N PHE A 59 -5.64 -8.78 10.81
CA PHE A 59 -5.87 -8.92 9.36
C PHE A 59 -6.31 -7.60 8.72
N SER A 60 -6.25 -7.54 7.39
CA SER A 60 -6.74 -6.42 6.58
C SER A 60 -7.70 -6.90 5.51
N LEU A 61 -8.57 -6.02 5.03
CA LEU A 61 -9.37 -6.26 3.82
C LEU A 61 -8.68 -5.59 2.63
N VAL A 62 -8.41 -6.38 1.60
CA VAL A 62 -7.64 -5.96 0.42
C VAL A 62 -8.33 -6.42 -0.86
N ARG A 63 -8.16 -5.67 -1.94
CA ARG A 63 -8.57 -6.09 -3.28
C ARG A 63 -7.48 -6.96 -3.90
N HIS A 64 -7.86 -8.11 -4.45
CA HIS A 64 -6.95 -8.98 -5.20
C HIS A 64 -7.69 -9.57 -6.40
N GLY A 65 -7.36 -9.06 -7.60
CA GLY A 65 -8.23 -9.21 -8.77
C GLY A 65 -9.55 -8.47 -8.54
N ASP A 66 -10.66 -9.10 -8.93
CA ASP A 66 -11.99 -8.50 -8.80
C ASP A 66 -12.66 -8.74 -7.43
N GLU A 67 -12.00 -9.50 -6.55
CA GLU A 67 -12.55 -9.89 -5.26
C GLU A 67 -11.93 -9.13 -4.09
N VAL A 68 -12.77 -8.81 -3.10
CA VAL A 68 -12.31 -8.40 -1.76
C VAL A 68 -11.93 -9.66 -0.98
N CYS A 69 -10.69 -9.68 -0.50
CA CYS A 69 -10.11 -10.78 0.27
C CYS A 69 -9.77 -10.31 1.70
N ALA A 70 -9.73 -11.25 2.65
CA ALA A 70 -9.13 -11.00 3.96
C ALA A 70 -7.69 -11.51 3.98
N LEU A 71 -6.73 -10.59 4.15
CA LEU A 71 -5.31 -10.91 4.30
C LEU A 71 -4.97 -11.04 5.79
N MET A 72 -4.68 -12.26 6.21
CA MET A 72 -4.22 -12.60 7.56
C MET A 72 -2.75 -12.20 7.71
N LEU A 73 -2.45 -11.36 8.69
CA LEU A 73 -1.15 -10.71 8.81
C LEU A 73 -0.29 -11.30 9.92
N GLU A 74 -0.82 -11.36 11.14
CA GLU A 74 -0.04 -11.72 12.33
C GLU A 74 -0.95 -12.21 13.46
N VAL A 75 -0.43 -13.15 14.26
CA VAL A 75 -1.02 -13.49 15.56
C VAL A 75 -0.41 -12.56 16.61
N ILE A 76 -1.26 -11.74 17.22
CA ILE A 76 -0.91 -10.82 18.30
C ILE A 76 -1.08 -11.54 19.63
N ALA A 77 0.04 -11.97 20.20
CA ALA A 77 0.07 -12.60 21.50
C ALA A 77 -0.23 -11.59 22.62
N ASN A 78 -1.04 -11.98 23.61
CA ASN A 78 -1.32 -11.17 24.81
C ASN A 78 -1.79 -9.71 24.54
N HIS A 79 -2.45 -9.46 23.40
CA HIS A 79 -2.84 -8.11 22.96
C HIS A 79 -1.67 -7.13 22.79
N ASP A 80 -0.44 -7.63 22.61
CA ASP A 80 0.76 -6.81 22.48
C ASP A 80 0.91 -6.25 21.05
N TYR A 81 0.03 -5.30 20.71
CA TYR A 81 0.02 -4.65 19.40
C TYR A 81 1.30 -3.83 19.16
N ASP A 82 2.01 -3.41 20.20
CA ASP A 82 3.22 -2.59 20.09
C ASP A 82 4.42 -3.40 19.57
N LYS A 83 4.37 -4.74 19.61
CA LYS A 83 5.40 -5.58 18.98
C LYS A 83 5.10 -5.96 17.54
N SER A 84 3.88 -5.68 17.06
CA SER A 84 3.50 -6.05 15.70
C SER A 84 4.23 -5.20 14.67
N ARG A 85 4.71 -5.84 13.60
CA ARG A 85 5.37 -5.14 12.48
C ARG A 85 4.40 -4.32 11.63
N PHE A 86 3.09 -4.56 11.76
CA PHE A 86 2.04 -3.98 10.92
C PHE A 86 1.30 -2.82 11.59
N THR A 87 1.38 -2.69 12.90
CA THR A 87 0.72 -1.64 13.69
C THR A 87 1.53 -0.35 13.75
N HIS A 88 2.80 -0.38 13.39
CA HIS A 88 3.65 0.81 13.33
C HIS A 88 3.60 1.48 11.97
N TRP A 89 3.73 2.80 11.99
CA TRP A 89 3.91 3.57 10.77
C TRP A 89 5.24 3.19 10.12
N GLN A 90 5.19 2.71 8.87
CA GLN A 90 6.38 2.49 8.06
C GLN A 90 6.58 3.67 7.12
N ARG A 91 7.80 4.22 7.08
CA ARG A 91 8.16 5.26 6.12
C ARG A 91 8.20 4.65 4.72
N ARG A 92 7.16 4.91 3.91
CA ARG A 92 7.00 4.36 2.56
C ARG A 92 7.19 5.45 1.50
N GLY A 93 8.29 6.19 1.61
CA GLY A 93 8.62 7.21 0.62
C GLY A 93 8.74 6.61 -0.78
N TYR A 94 8.32 7.36 -1.79
CA TYR A 94 8.55 7.06 -3.22
C TYR A 94 7.97 5.73 -3.74
N GLY A 95 7.22 4.95 -2.96
CA GLY A 95 6.84 3.58 -3.36
C GLY A 95 8.04 2.67 -3.62
N ALA A 96 9.17 2.95 -2.97
CA ALA A 96 10.48 2.33 -3.20
C ALA A 96 11.05 1.82 -1.86
N PHE A 97 12.14 1.05 -1.90
CA PHE A 97 12.83 0.61 -0.69
C PHE A 97 13.99 1.55 -0.34
N GLU A 98 14.18 1.78 0.97
CA GLU A 98 15.25 2.61 1.49
C GLU A 98 16.53 1.79 1.68
N THR A 99 17.69 2.35 1.28
CA THR A 99 19.00 1.74 1.52
C THR A 99 19.23 1.44 3.01
N ALA A 100 18.72 2.29 3.91
CA ALA A 100 18.85 2.09 5.36
C ALA A 100 18.11 0.85 5.85
N ALA A 101 16.89 0.58 5.35
CA ALA A 101 16.12 -0.61 5.70
C ALA A 101 16.82 -1.89 5.24
N ILE A 102 17.40 -1.88 4.04
CA ILE A 102 18.21 -3.00 3.57
C ILE A 102 19.44 -3.18 4.48
N LEU A 103 20.15 -2.10 4.83
CA LEU A 103 21.33 -2.18 5.69
C LEU A 103 21.01 -2.72 7.09
N GLU A 104 19.83 -2.39 7.64
CA GLU A 104 19.36 -2.95 8.91
C GLU A 104 19.16 -4.46 8.81
N ALA A 105 18.46 -4.94 7.77
CA ALA A 105 18.29 -6.37 7.51
C ALA A 105 19.63 -7.06 7.22
N TRP A 106 20.56 -6.37 6.55
CA TRP A 106 21.88 -6.87 6.17
C TRP A 106 22.69 -7.33 7.39
N LYS A 107 22.50 -6.71 8.56
CA LYS A 107 23.19 -7.09 9.81
C LYS A 107 22.82 -8.48 10.31
N HIS A 108 21.66 -8.99 9.91
CA HIS A 108 21.17 -10.31 10.31
C HIS A 108 21.45 -11.38 9.27
N LEU A 109 22.04 -11.03 8.12
CA LEU A 109 22.43 -12.00 7.11
C LEU A 109 23.63 -12.82 7.58
N PRO A 110 23.63 -14.14 7.32
CA PRO A 110 24.73 -14.99 7.73
C PRO A 110 25.99 -14.70 6.91
N ALA A 111 27.16 -14.95 7.51
CA ALA A 111 28.47 -14.57 6.95
C ALA A 111 28.79 -15.23 5.60
N ASN A 112 28.18 -16.38 5.30
CA ASN A 112 28.27 -17.08 4.02
C ASN A 112 27.50 -16.36 2.90
N VAL A 113 26.46 -15.59 3.23
CA VAL A 113 25.70 -14.78 2.27
C VAL A 113 26.37 -13.42 2.10
N VAL A 114 26.70 -12.74 3.21
CA VAL A 114 27.49 -11.52 3.15
C VAL A 114 28.63 -11.53 4.14
N ARG A 115 29.85 -11.41 3.60
CA ARG A 115 31.07 -11.29 4.39
C ARG A 115 31.00 -10.09 5.34
N PRO A 116 31.40 -10.22 6.61
CA PRO A 116 31.29 -9.14 7.59
C PRO A 116 31.92 -7.80 7.15
N GLU A 117 33.02 -7.84 6.39
CA GLU A 117 33.73 -6.64 5.95
C GLU A 117 32.91 -5.80 4.97
N ARG A 118 31.94 -6.43 4.29
CA ARG A 118 31.02 -5.82 3.33
C ARG A 118 29.76 -5.26 4.00
N ASN A 119 29.56 -5.51 5.30
CA ASN A 119 28.43 -5.00 6.06
C ASN A 119 28.61 -3.52 6.43
N ARG A 120 28.74 -2.67 5.40
CA ARG A 120 28.95 -1.22 5.54
C ARG A 120 28.09 -0.48 4.52
N ARG A 121 27.52 0.66 4.94
CA ARG A 121 26.68 1.53 4.07
C ARG A 121 27.37 1.88 2.75
N ALA A 122 28.66 2.23 2.78
CA ALA A 122 29.41 2.60 1.58
C ALA A 122 29.47 1.47 0.54
N HIS A 123 29.60 0.22 0.98
CA HIS A 123 29.61 -0.94 0.08
C HIS A 123 28.24 -1.13 -0.57
N LEU A 124 27.17 -1.13 0.23
CA LEU A 124 25.80 -1.26 -0.27
C LEU A 124 25.45 -0.14 -1.27
N SER A 125 25.75 1.13 -0.94
CA SER A 125 25.50 2.26 -1.85
C SER A 125 26.24 2.10 -3.19
N SER A 126 27.48 1.62 -3.16
CA SER A 126 28.27 1.34 -4.36
C SER A 126 27.69 0.19 -5.19
N VAL A 127 27.20 -0.87 -4.54
CA VAL A 127 26.54 -2.00 -5.23
C VAL A 127 25.25 -1.54 -5.91
N LEU A 128 24.40 -0.78 -5.22
CA LEU A 128 23.16 -0.27 -5.80
C LEU A 128 23.45 0.66 -6.98
N SER A 129 24.37 1.62 -6.82
CA SER A 129 24.61 2.63 -7.86
C SER A 129 25.31 2.12 -9.11
N ARG A 130 26.20 1.13 -8.97
CA ARG A 130 26.83 0.46 -10.12
C ARG A 130 25.86 -0.39 -10.94
N ASN A 131 24.70 -0.74 -10.37
CA ASN A 131 23.69 -1.56 -11.01
C ASN A 131 22.41 -0.76 -11.36
N GLU A 132 22.52 0.57 -11.46
CA GLU A 132 21.42 1.43 -11.90
C GLU A 132 21.21 1.35 -13.42
N VAL A 133 19.95 1.39 -13.87
CA VAL A 133 19.60 1.31 -15.29
C VAL A 133 20.29 2.40 -16.13
N GLU A 134 20.46 3.60 -15.58
CA GLU A 134 21.05 4.75 -16.28
C GLU A 134 22.58 4.80 -16.19
N ARG A 135 23.21 3.88 -15.45
CA ARG A 135 24.65 3.93 -15.22
C ARG A 135 25.41 3.36 -16.41
N ASP A 136 26.30 4.15 -16.99
CA ASP A 136 27.30 3.63 -17.92
C ASP A 136 28.46 2.97 -17.16
N TYR A 137 28.45 1.64 -17.12
CA TYR A 137 29.48 0.81 -16.51
C TYR A 137 29.51 -0.57 -17.18
N ALA A 138 30.71 -1.05 -17.54
CA ALA A 138 30.89 -2.27 -18.33
C ALA A 138 30.27 -3.53 -17.72
N TYR A 139 30.15 -3.62 -16.39
CA TYR A 139 29.56 -4.77 -15.69
C TYR A 139 28.18 -4.45 -15.07
N ASN A 140 27.50 -3.43 -15.58
CA ASN A 140 26.18 -3.05 -15.11
C ASN A 140 25.14 -4.12 -15.44
N ARG A 141 24.43 -4.61 -14.42
CA ARG A 141 23.33 -5.58 -14.60
C ARG A 141 21.95 -4.92 -14.73
N ALA A 142 21.87 -3.59 -14.68
CA ALA A 142 20.65 -2.79 -14.79
C ALA A 142 19.52 -3.29 -13.88
N LEU A 143 19.84 -3.54 -12.60
CA LEU A 143 18.92 -4.14 -11.63
C LEU A 143 18.02 -3.10 -10.95
N PHE A 144 18.49 -1.87 -10.81
CA PHE A 144 17.84 -0.86 -9.98
C PHE A 144 17.52 0.41 -10.74
N MET A 145 16.39 1.01 -10.40
CA MET A 145 16.01 2.36 -10.76
C MET A 145 16.11 3.23 -9.51
N ARG A 146 16.83 4.35 -9.60
CA ARG A 146 16.91 5.32 -8.50
C ARG A 146 15.66 6.18 -8.49
N ALA A 147 14.89 6.14 -7.41
CA ALA A 147 13.71 7.00 -7.23
C ALA A 147 14.08 8.35 -6.61
N ALA A 148 15.01 8.32 -5.64
CA ALA A 148 15.60 9.49 -4.98
C ALA A 148 16.93 9.10 -4.32
N GLN A 149 17.60 10.05 -3.66
CA GLN A 149 18.82 9.74 -2.91
C GLN A 149 18.51 8.74 -1.77
N GLY A 150 19.15 7.55 -1.81
CA GLY A 150 18.92 6.49 -0.83
C GLY A 150 17.64 5.67 -1.05
N TRP A 151 16.88 5.95 -2.10
CA TRP A 151 15.65 5.25 -2.45
C TRP A 151 15.77 4.59 -3.82
N TYR A 152 15.55 3.29 -3.85
CA TYR A 152 15.67 2.49 -5.07
C TYR A 152 14.45 1.61 -5.25
N GLN A 153 14.10 1.40 -6.51
CA GLN A 153 13.13 0.40 -6.92
C GLN A 153 13.83 -0.57 -7.88
N PHE A 154 13.30 -1.79 -8.02
CA PHE A 154 13.78 -2.69 -9.08
C PHE A 154 13.52 -2.09 -10.46
N ASN A 155 14.39 -2.38 -11.42
CA ASN A 155 14.14 -2.06 -12.82
C ASN A 155 12.80 -2.70 -13.27
N PRO A 156 11.81 -1.92 -13.72
CA PRO A 156 10.49 -2.41 -14.13
C PRO A 156 10.53 -3.50 -15.22
N LYS A 157 11.61 -3.53 -16.02
CA LYS A 157 11.80 -4.49 -17.11
C LYS A 157 12.32 -5.85 -16.64
N LEU A 158 12.61 -6.03 -15.35
CA LEU A 158 13.10 -7.30 -14.83
C LEU A 158 11.99 -8.35 -14.80
N LEU A 159 12.38 -9.56 -15.20
CA LEU A 159 11.60 -10.77 -15.04
C LEU A 159 12.29 -11.66 -13.99
N VAL A 160 11.49 -12.31 -13.16
CA VAL A 160 11.96 -13.35 -12.24
C VAL A 160 11.39 -14.69 -12.67
N ARG A 161 12.25 -15.71 -12.65
CA ARG A 161 11.85 -17.07 -12.95
C ARG A 161 11.13 -17.67 -11.74
N ARG A 162 9.90 -18.12 -11.92
CA ARG A 162 9.14 -18.90 -10.95
C ARG A 162 8.89 -20.29 -11.52
N ARG A 163 9.04 -21.30 -10.66
CA ARG A 163 8.70 -22.68 -10.97
C ARG A 163 7.37 -23.01 -10.31
N GLN A 164 6.39 -23.47 -11.08
CA GLN A 164 5.09 -23.94 -10.59
C GLN A 164 4.89 -25.37 -11.07
N GLY A 165 5.17 -26.34 -10.20
CA GLY A 165 5.24 -27.76 -10.59
C GLY A 165 6.41 -27.99 -11.56
N ASP A 166 6.08 -28.47 -12.76
CA ASP A 166 7.05 -28.72 -13.83
C ASP A 166 7.18 -27.56 -14.83
N GLU A 167 6.35 -26.51 -14.70
CA GLU A 167 6.42 -25.34 -15.56
C GLU A 167 7.37 -24.27 -15.00
N GLU A 168 8.22 -23.72 -15.87
CA GLU A 168 9.03 -22.53 -15.58
C GLU A 168 8.42 -21.31 -16.28
N LEU A 169 8.03 -20.31 -15.49
CA LEU A 169 7.40 -19.08 -15.96
C LEU A 169 8.28 -17.87 -15.61
N TRP A 170 8.50 -16.99 -16.59
CA TRP A 170 9.12 -15.69 -16.37
C TRP A 170 8.04 -14.66 -16.01
N THR A 171 8.08 -14.15 -14.78
CA THR A 171 7.08 -13.21 -14.25
C THR A 171 7.69 -11.81 -14.07
N PRO A 172 7.03 -10.73 -14.47
CA PRO A 172 7.46 -9.36 -14.17
C PRO A 172 7.74 -9.17 -12.68
N ILE A 173 8.83 -8.49 -12.34
CA ILE A 173 9.26 -8.33 -10.94
C ILE A 173 8.16 -7.70 -10.07
N TYR A 174 7.43 -6.71 -10.59
CA TYR A 174 6.36 -6.06 -9.83
C TYR A 174 5.11 -6.94 -9.66
N ALA A 175 4.85 -7.86 -10.60
CA ALA A 175 3.84 -8.89 -10.40
C ALA A 175 4.30 -9.89 -9.32
N ALA A 176 5.56 -10.32 -9.36
CA ALA A 176 6.11 -11.24 -8.36
C ALA A 176 6.19 -10.63 -6.95
N LEU A 177 6.38 -9.32 -6.85
CA LEU A 177 6.33 -8.54 -5.60
C LEU A 177 4.90 -8.19 -5.16
N ASN A 178 3.88 -8.52 -5.96
CA ASN A 178 2.48 -8.14 -5.74
C ASN A 178 2.31 -6.62 -5.56
N LEU A 179 2.95 -5.80 -6.38
CA LEU A 179 2.86 -4.34 -6.28
C LEU A 179 1.40 -3.83 -6.34
N PRO A 180 0.48 -4.39 -7.16
CA PRO A 180 -0.94 -4.04 -7.11
C PRO A 180 -1.61 -4.33 -5.76
N LEU A 181 -1.20 -5.39 -5.05
CA LEU A 181 -1.70 -5.67 -3.70
C LEU A 181 -1.08 -4.72 -2.67
N ILE A 182 0.20 -4.39 -2.82
CA ILE A 182 0.90 -3.43 -1.95
C ILE A 182 0.23 -2.05 -2.02
N ASN A 183 -0.28 -1.65 -3.20
CA ASN A 183 -1.06 -0.44 -3.37
C ASN A 183 -2.25 -0.36 -2.39
N GLU A 184 -2.88 -1.47 -2.02
CA GLU A 184 -4.01 -1.47 -1.06
C GLU A 184 -3.62 -0.93 0.34
N PHE A 185 -2.31 -0.86 0.64
CA PHE A 185 -1.74 -0.31 1.87
C PHE A 185 -1.08 1.06 1.67
N SER A 186 -1.17 1.63 0.48
CA SER A 186 -0.63 2.95 0.18
C SER A 186 -1.64 4.04 0.55
N ARG A 187 -1.15 5.25 0.85
CA ARG A 187 -1.98 6.40 1.25
C ARG A 187 -1.69 7.59 0.34
N GLU A 188 -2.71 8.40 0.11
CA GLU A 188 -2.61 9.74 -0.47
C GLU A 188 -2.20 10.73 0.64
N ASP A 189 -1.00 11.30 0.55
CA ASP A 189 -0.43 12.23 1.55
C ASP A 189 -0.11 13.63 0.98
N GLY A 190 -0.57 13.95 -0.23
CA GLY A 190 -0.73 15.32 -0.75
C GLY A 190 0.54 16.06 -1.16
N TRP A 191 1.74 15.64 -0.72
CA TRP A 191 3.02 16.27 -1.08
C TRP A 191 3.87 15.44 -2.06
N GLU A 192 4.09 14.16 -1.77
CA GLU A 192 4.70 13.19 -2.69
C GLU A 192 3.85 11.93 -2.66
N SER A 193 2.85 11.88 -3.54
CA SER A 193 1.89 10.80 -3.54
C SER A 193 2.56 9.48 -3.88
N VAL A 194 2.65 8.58 -2.88
CA VAL A 194 3.05 7.19 -3.09
C VAL A 194 2.17 6.52 -4.15
N TRP A 195 0.92 6.97 -4.30
CA TRP A 195 0.01 6.49 -5.34
C TRP A 195 0.54 6.79 -6.75
N ASP A 196 1.00 8.01 -6.99
CA ASP A 196 1.48 8.44 -8.31
C ASP A 196 2.76 7.69 -8.68
N ARG A 197 3.62 7.46 -7.69
CA ARG A 197 4.83 6.66 -7.86
C ARG A 197 4.51 5.21 -8.20
N ILE A 198 3.58 4.59 -7.47
CA ILE A 198 3.12 3.22 -7.77
C ILE A 198 2.47 3.17 -9.16
N ALA A 199 1.65 4.15 -9.53
CA ALA A 199 1.04 4.22 -10.86
C ALA A 199 2.11 4.29 -11.96
N ALA A 200 3.14 5.14 -11.79
CA ALA A 200 4.26 5.23 -12.71
C ALA A 200 5.03 3.90 -12.82
N TYR A 201 5.28 3.21 -11.71
CA TYR A 201 5.95 1.91 -11.72
C TYR A 201 5.14 0.83 -12.44
N LEU A 202 3.83 0.77 -12.20
CA LEU A 202 2.94 -0.17 -12.90
C LEU A 202 2.94 0.11 -14.41
N ALA A 203 2.83 1.39 -14.80
CA ALA A 203 2.88 1.79 -16.21
C ALA A 203 4.22 1.41 -16.87
N LEU A 204 5.36 1.68 -16.22
CA LEU A 204 6.68 1.33 -16.71
C LEU A 204 6.90 -0.18 -16.87
N ALA A 205 6.20 -0.99 -16.08
CA ALA A 205 6.23 -2.46 -16.16
C ALA A 205 5.18 -3.02 -17.13
N GLY A 206 4.37 -2.18 -17.80
CA GLY A 206 3.27 -2.62 -18.67
C GLY A 206 2.16 -3.37 -17.92
N MET A 207 2.00 -3.09 -16.61
CA MET A 207 0.98 -3.70 -15.76
C MET A 207 -0.32 -2.88 -15.78
N PRO A 208 -1.46 -3.49 -15.37
CA PRO A 208 -2.73 -2.76 -15.22
C PRO A 208 -2.60 -1.54 -14.31
N GLU A 209 -3.43 -0.54 -14.58
CA GLU A 209 -3.45 0.70 -13.80
C GLU A 209 -3.79 0.43 -12.33
N ARG A 210 -3.23 1.27 -11.46
CA ARG A 210 -3.45 1.24 -10.03
C ARG A 210 -4.94 1.42 -9.70
N THR A 211 -5.47 0.57 -8.84
CA THR A 211 -6.82 0.73 -8.28
C THR A 211 -6.85 1.70 -7.11
N ILE A 212 -8.02 2.20 -6.74
CA ILE A 212 -8.21 2.93 -5.49
C ILE A 212 -8.22 1.91 -4.34
N PRO A 213 -7.33 2.05 -3.33
CA PRO A 213 -7.31 1.17 -2.16
C PRO A 213 -8.64 1.17 -1.42
N ILE A 214 -9.10 0.01 -0.95
CA ILE A 214 -10.33 -0.10 -0.14
C ILE A 214 -10.29 0.83 1.08
N ALA A 215 -9.10 1.07 1.63
CA ALA A 215 -8.89 1.98 2.73
C ALA A 215 -9.32 3.43 2.39
N ALA A 216 -9.05 3.87 1.16
CA ALA A 216 -9.20 5.25 0.72
C ALA A 216 -10.52 5.55 -0.02
N GLU A 217 -11.22 4.54 -0.55
CA GLU A 217 -12.49 4.71 -1.30
C GLU A 217 -13.47 5.70 -0.63
N ARG A 218 -13.75 5.51 0.66
CA ARG A 218 -14.68 6.38 1.41
C ARG A 218 -14.17 7.81 1.58
N ALA A 219 -12.86 8.00 1.73
CA ALA A 219 -12.28 9.32 1.90
C ALA A 219 -12.31 10.09 0.57
N LEU A 220 -12.00 9.41 -0.53
CA LEU A 220 -12.05 10.00 -1.87
C LEU A 220 -13.49 10.35 -2.25
N ALA A 221 -14.45 9.45 -2.04
CA ALA A 221 -15.86 9.72 -2.30
C ALA A 221 -16.39 10.94 -1.54
N ARG A 222 -15.93 11.17 -0.30
CA ARG A 222 -16.24 12.37 0.48
C ARG A 222 -15.61 13.64 -0.11
N LYS A 223 -14.34 13.57 -0.52
CA LYS A 223 -13.65 14.70 -1.18
C LYS A 223 -14.37 15.09 -2.48
N GLU A 224 -14.72 14.11 -3.30
CA GLU A 224 -15.46 14.34 -4.55
C GLU A 224 -16.86 14.91 -4.31
N ALA A 225 -17.58 14.42 -3.29
CA ALA A 225 -18.88 14.97 -2.92
C ALA A 225 -18.75 16.45 -2.52
N LEU A 226 -17.76 16.78 -1.70
CA LEU A 226 -17.48 18.16 -1.29
C LEU A 226 -17.08 19.05 -2.47
N ALA A 227 -16.29 18.52 -3.42
CA ALA A 227 -15.93 19.26 -4.64
C ALA A 227 -17.16 19.54 -5.51
N ARG A 228 -18.03 18.54 -5.72
CA ARG A 228 -19.30 18.71 -6.43
C ARG A 228 -20.22 19.72 -5.76
N GLU A 229 -20.27 19.75 -4.42
CA GLU A 229 -21.02 20.76 -3.67
C GLU A 229 -20.45 22.18 -3.87
N ARG A 230 -19.12 22.32 -3.86
CA ARG A 230 -18.46 23.60 -4.13
C ARG A 230 -18.74 24.10 -5.54
N GLU A 231 -18.61 23.24 -6.55
CA GLU A 231 -18.92 23.59 -7.94
C GLU A 231 -20.39 23.98 -8.13
N LYS A 232 -21.32 23.28 -7.47
CA LYS A 232 -22.74 23.67 -7.45
C LYS A 232 -22.94 25.05 -6.83
N HIS A 233 -22.33 25.31 -5.68
CA HIS A 233 -22.44 26.60 -5.02
C HIS A 233 -21.80 27.74 -5.84
N GLU A 234 -20.68 27.48 -6.53
CA GLU A 234 -20.05 28.44 -7.44
C GLU A 234 -20.91 28.72 -8.67
N THR A 235 -21.53 27.71 -9.26
CA THR A 235 -22.43 27.88 -10.41
C THR A 235 -23.73 28.59 -10.03
N GLU A 236 -24.30 28.29 -8.86
CA GLU A 236 -25.44 29.03 -8.28
C GLU A 236 -25.07 30.50 -8.00
N ALA A 237 -23.88 30.77 -7.45
CA ALA A 237 -23.41 32.13 -7.22
C ALA A 237 -23.19 32.90 -8.53
N ARG A 238 -22.60 32.27 -9.56
CA ARG A 238 -22.41 32.87 -10.89
C ARG A 238 -23.74 33.19 -11.56
N THR A 239 -24.67 32.24 -11.58
CA THR A 239 -26.01 32.44 -12.17
C THR A 239 -26.83 33.49 -11.40
N ALA A 240 -26.72 33.55 -10.07
CA ALA A 240 -27.35 34.60 -9.27
C ALA A 240 -26.77 36.00 -9.56
N LEU A 241 -25.45 36.09 -9.78
CA LEU A 241 -24.79 37.33 -10.19
C LEU A 241 -25.24 37.80 -11.58
N GLU A 242 -25.36 36.88 -12.54
CA GLU A 242 -25.87 37.16 -13.89
C GLU A 242 -27.33 37.65 -13.85
N ARG A 243 -28.22 36.97 -13.13
CA ARG A 243 -29.62 37.43 -12.94
C ARG A 243 -29.71 38.81 -12.28
N ARG A 244 -28.77 39.14 -11.37
CA ARG A 244 -28.72 40.46 -10.74
C ARG A 244 -28.24 41.55 -11.71
N ARG A 245 -27.39 41.21 -12.68
CA ARG A 245 -26.96 42.11 -13.76
C ARG A 245 -28.03 42.33 -14.83
N GLU A 246 -28.82 41.30 -15.13
CA GLU A 246 -29.90 41.36 -16.13
C GLU A 246 -31.20 41.98 -15.61
N ARG A 247 -31.36 42.14 -14.29
CA ARG A 247 -32.47 42.94 -13.73
C ARG A 247 -32.33 44.39 -14.22
N PRO A 248 -33.26 44.89 -15.05
CA PRO A 248 -33.23 46.30 -15.43
C PRO A 248 -33.46 47.15 -14.18
N ALA A 249 -32.84 48.34 -14.14
CA ALA A 249 -33.01 49.32 -13.07
C ALA A 249 -34.47 49.81 -13.01
N ALA A 250 -35.35 48.99 -12.44
CA ALA A 250 -36.74 49.36 -12.23
C ALA A 250 -36.82 50.42 -11.12
N SER A 251 -37.40 51.55 -11.50
CA SER A 251 -37.87 52.67 -10.68
C SER A 251 -36.84 53.38 -9.80
N ARG A 252 -36.19 54.41 -10.37
CA ARG A 252 -35.97 55.64 -9.61
C ARG A 252 -37.34 56.34 -9.51
N PRO A 253 -37.92 56.56 -8.31
CA PRO A 253 -39.13 57.35 -8.20
C PRO A 253 -38.83 58.78 -8.62
N ALA A 254 -39.64 59.31 -9.54
CA ALA A 254 -39.59 60.70 -9.95
C ALA A 254 -39.87 61.58 -8.71
N ARG A 255 -38.94 62.48 -8.39
CA ARG A 255 -39.14 63.49 -7.35
C ARG A 255 -40.05 64.57 -7.92
N HIS A 256 -41.22 64.76 -7.30
CA HIS A 256 -42.02 65.97 -7.42
C HIS A 256 -41.43 67.09 -6.55
#